data_AF-A0A8I1DFS0-F1
#
_entry.id   AF-A0A8I1DFS0-F1
#
_cell.length_a   1.000
_cell.length_b   1.000
_cell.length_c   1.000
_cell.angle_alpha   90.00
_cell.angle_beta   90.00
_cell.angle_gamma   90.00
#
_symmetry.space_group_name_H-M   'P 1'
#
loop_
_entity.id
_entity.type
_entity.pdbx_description
1 polymer ?
#
loop_
_entity_poly.entity_id
_entity_poly.type
_entity_poly.pdbx_seq_one_letter_code
_entity_poly.pdbx_strand_id
1 'polypeptide(L)'
;MTTLNYTAKFHKTVLAAFIGLVIAQSSFALEAMSDEKLSDTTGEGIALLPTNAYMVFQGAGANQSQDTILTNRSLDTGYIYYVPVGPLSSLVQDTNKDGTVNSSDHSVGKADLYLYGLALSRNATNNANLRLDSGQTNGVANAAIRSWGTATNPWIFNVKTDSNIPDFGTSSGSVTYLNFEAPLYENLYTFASDNKTVTTKPFVNDAGGEDAYNLKLALWADAFVRDQSKPDQDANQFNLGEGFSSTTTGRANRIRLQGVFNGFGLNGSKIQLFQTLGGATNTGGMSAFYNNTLGLAGVIRLNSGDGSKLLGTSAANSWAMPANLMNRVLRLSTQECGVGNLNGCTTGTAQDILSTPAINGGLAPTFSDKEGIYIYNLNTNLVLGSLYQPLILGSDGTNFSLELARIPNKESIYKQIYTDYTGADSSYKGSTCNVYNCGSSSISGYQGSSATHSSISIGTVYSPDAGKTLLADKSAGAVGISFNQLSNASTSNAQNNLGSAVIDGMLIQHMKITTKGL
;
A
#
# COMPACT_ATOMS: atom_id res chain seq x y z
N MET A 1 -82.52 -6.08 -18.27
CA MET A 1 -81.38 -6.89 -17.78
C MET A 1 -80.68 -7.44 -19.01
N THR A 2 -79.72 -6.69 -19.55
CA THR A 2 -79.06 -6.96 -20.84
C THR A 2 -77.89 -7.90 -20.63
N THR A 3 -78.00 -9.10 -21.18
CA THR A 3 -76.90 -10.06 -21.30
C THR A 3 -75.91 -9.58 -22.36
N LEU A 4 -74.71 -9.19 -21.93
CA LEU A 4 -73.60 -8.87 -22.82
C LEU A 4 -72.99 -10.17 -23.36
N ASN A 5 -73.18 -10.41 -24.65
CA ASN A 5 -72.48 -11.45 -25.41
C ASN A 5 -71.09 -10.93 -25.79
N TYR A 6 -70.03 -11.52 -25.20
CA TYR A 6 -68.65 -11.25 -25.60
C TYR A 6 -68.28 -12.11 -26.82
N THR A 7 -67.83 -11.47 -27.90
CA THR A 7 -67.53 -12.10 -29.20
C THR A 7 -66.18 -12.86 -29.23
N ALA A 8 -65.41 -12.84 -28.15
CA ALA A 8 -64.16 -13.62 -28.05
C ALA A 8 -64.00 -14.21 -26.64
N LYS A 9 -64.00 -15.54 -26.53
CA LYS A 9 -63.59 -16.27 -25.33
C LYS A 9 -62.09 -16.53 -25.42
N PHE A 10 -61.28 -15.68 -24.79
CA PHE A 10 -59.86 -15.97 -24.64
C PHE A 10 -59.68 -17.13 -23.66
N HIS A 11 -59.01 -18.21 -24.09
CA HIS A 11 -58.69 -19.32 -23.20
C HIS A 11 -57.76 -18.82 -22.08
N LYS A 12 -58.08 -19.16 -20.81
CA LYS A 12 -57.31 -18.75 -19.63
C LYS A 12 -55.81 -19.07 -19.75
N THR A 13 -55.48 -20.15 -20.46
CA THR A 13 -54.12 -20.57 -20.78
C THR A 13 -53.37 -19.59 -21.69
N VAL A 14 -54.05 -18.96 -22.65
CA VAL A 14 -53.45 -17.97 -23.56
C VAL A 14 -53.20 -16.65 -22.83
N LEU A 15 -54.13 -16.24 -21.96
CA LEU A 15 -53.95 -15.06 -21.12
C LEU A 15 -52.80 -15.25 -20.11
N ALA A 16 -52.70 -16.44 -19.49
CA ALA A 16 -51.60 -16.77 -18.59
C ALA A 16 -50.24 -16.82 -19.30
N ALA A 17 -50.19 -17.34 -20.54
CA ALA A 17 -48.97 -17.35 -21.35
C ALA A 17 -48.54 -15.93 -21.79
N PHE A 18 -49.49 -15.08 -22.16
CA PHE A 18 -49.21 -13.68 -22.53
C PHE A 18 -48.74 -12.87 -21.32
N ILE A 19 -49.36 -13.05 -20.15
CA ILE A 19 -48.91 -12.46 -18.90
C ILE A 19 -47.50 -12.99 -18.54
N GLY A 20 -47.24 -14.29 -18.70
CA GLY A 20 -45.90 -14.86 -18.51
C GLY A 20 -44.84 -14.28 -19.45
N LEU A 21 -45.21 -13.98 -20.70
CA LEU A 21 -44.31 -13.36 -21.69
C LEU A 21 -44.02 -11.88 -21.39
N VAL A 22 -44.97 -11.18 -20.77
CA VAL A 22 -44.87 -9.76 -20.42
C VAL A 22 -44.18 -9.54 -19.05
N ILE A 23 -44.18 -10.54 -18.16
CA ILE A 23 -43.48 -10.48 -16.86
C ILE A 23 -42.12 -11.21 -16.90
N ALA A 24 -41.80 -11.94 -17.98
CA ALA A 24 -40.47 -12.50 -18.17
C ALA A 24 -39.46 -11.34 -18.23
N GLN A 25 -38.62 -11.22 -17.19
CA GLN A 25 -37.48 -10.31 -17.22
C GLN A 25 -36.64 -10.65 -18.44
N SER A 26 -36.29 -9.64 -19.24
CA SER A 26 -35.35 -9.78 -20.34
C SER A 26 -34.04 -10.35 -19.80
N SER A 27 -33.83 -11.65 -19.98
CA SER A 27 -32.52 -12.26 -19.84
C SER A 27 -31.66 -11.71 -20.97
N PHE A 28 -30.69 -10.85 -20.62
CA PHE A 28 -29.63 -10.44 -21.52
C PHE A 28 -28.80 -11.68 -21.89
N ALA A 29 -29.23 -12.36 -22.95
CA ALA A 29 -28.38 -13.31 -23.64
C ALA A 29 -27.33 -12.52 -24.43
N LEU A 30 -26.08 -12.94 -24.33
CA LEU A 30 -24.91 -12.36 -25.01
C LEU A 30 -25.16 -12.29 -26.52
N GLU A 31 -25.63 -11.15 -27.00
CA GLU A 31 -25.74 -10.83 -28.41
C GLU A 31 -24.37 -10.31 -28.88
N ALA A 32 -23.86 -10.85 -29.99
CA ALA A 32 -22.57 -10.42 -30.53
C ALA A 32 -22.69 -8.99 -31.07
N MET A 33 -22.17 -8.02 -30.32
CA MET A 33 -22.09 -6.61 -30.75
C MET A 33 -20.94 -6.42 -31.73
N SER A 34 -21.15 -5.62 -32.77
CA SER A 34 -20.10 -5.22 -33.73
C SER A 34 -19.07 -4.30 -33.07
N ASP A 35 -17.81 -4.36 -33.51
CA ASP A 35 -16.70 -3.54 -32.97
C ASP A 35 -16.99 -2.03 -32.95
N GLU A 36 -17.70 -1.49 -33.96
CA GLU A 36 -18.15 -0.08 -33.94
C GLU A 36 -19.04 0.27 -32.73
N LYS A 37 -19.85 -0.66 -32.23
CA LYS A 37 -20.74 -0.45 -31.07
C LYS A 37 -20.04 -0.71 -29.74
N LEU A 38 -19.00 -1.54 -29.73
CA LEU A 38 -18.09 -1.73 -28.59
C LEU A 38 -17.20 -0.50 -28.36
N SER A 39 -16.83 0.21 -29.44
CA SER A 39 -16.15 1.51 -29.40
C SER A 39 -17.01 2.61 -28.74
N ASP A 40 -18.33 2.59 -28.96
CA ASP A 40 -19.27 3.58 -28.40
C ASP A 40 -19.74 3.24 -26.97
N THR A 41 -19.50 2.02 -26.49
CA THR A 41 -19.78 1.63 -25.09
C THR A 41 -18.58 1.99 -24.20
N THR A 42 -18.39 3.28 -23.94
CA THR A 42 -17.54 3.69 -22.82
C THR A 42 -18.25 3.33 -21.51
N GLY A 43 -17.70 2.41 -20.72
CA GLY A 43 -17.99 2.40 -19.28
C GLY A 43 -18.48 1.12 -18.62
N GLU A 44 -18.54 -0.04 -19.27
CA GLU A 44 -18.72 -1.30 -18.53
C GLU A 44 -17.39 -1.74 -17.90
N GLY A 45 -17.26 -1.42 -16.61
CA GLY A 45 -16.17 -1.89 -15.78
C GLY A 45 -16.40 -3.29 -15.24
N ILE A 46 -15.32 -3.98 -14.90
CA ILE A 46 -15.39 -5.18 -14.06
C ILE A 46 -15.46 -4.72 -12.61
N ALA A 47 -16.55 -5.05 -11.94
CA ALA A 47 -16.67 -4.93 -10.49
C ALA A 47 -16.16 -6.21 -9.82
N LEU A 48 -15.22 -6.08 -8.89
CA LEU A 48 -14.66 -7.19 -8.12
C LEU A 48 -15.06 -7.02 -6.65
N LEU A 49 -15.54 -8.10 -6.03
CA LEU A 49 -15.87 -8.12 -4.59
C LEU A 49 -15.21 -9.35 -3.95
N PRO A 50 -13.94 -9.23 -3.50
CA PRO A 50 -13.30 -10.30 -2.76
C PRO A 50 -14.06 -10.58 -1.46
N THR A 51 -14.48 -11.83 -1.26
CA THR A 51 -15.14 -12.28 -0.03
C THR A 51 -14.48 -13.55 0.50
N ASN A 52 -14.41 -13.65 1.83
CA ASN A 52 -13.72 -14.72 2.56
C ASN A 52 -12.31 -15.01 2.00
N ALA A 53 -11.61 -13.95 1.60
CA ALA A 53 -10.36 -14.04 0.87
C ALA A 53 -9.18 -13.63 1.75
N TYR A 54 -8.04 -14.26 1.52
CA TYR A 54 -6.74 -13.87 2.05
C TYR A 54 -5.67 -14.37 1.08
N MET A 55 -4.52 -13.74 1.09
CA MET A 55 -3.40 -14.09 0.21
C MET A 55 -2.23 -14.54 1.06
N VAL A 56 -1.60 -15.65 0.68
CA VAL A 56 -0.39 -16.16 1.31
C VAL A 56 0.55 -16.62 0.21
N PHE A 57 1.80 -16.21 0.30
CA PHE A 57 2.84 -16.60 -0.63
C PHE A 57 3.58 -17.81 -0.07
N GLN A 58 3.48 -18.92 -0.77
CA GLN A 58 4.04 -20.22 -0.42
C GLN A 58 4.81 -20.80 -1.61
N GLY A 59 5.66 -21.77 -1.33
CA GLY A 59 6.43 -22.46 -2.38
C GLY A 59 5.51 -23.14 -3.40
N ALA A 60 5.99 -23.27 -4.64
CA ALA A 60 5.26 -23.97 -5.68
C ALA A 60 4.96 -25.42 -5.27
N GLY A 61 3.74 -25.88 -5.50
CA GLY A 61 3.31 -27.21 -5.10
C GLY A 61 1.85 -27.48 -5.44
N ALA A 62 1.37 -28.65 -5.01
CA ALA A 62 -0.04 -29.01 -5.14
C ALA A 62 -0.94 -28.08 -4.31
N ASN A 63 -2.20 -27.96 -4.71
CA ASN A 63 -3.21 -27.26 -3.93
C ASN A 63 -3.30 -27.84 -2.52
N GLN A 64 -3.29 -26.97 -1.52
CA GLN A 64 -3.29 -27.35 -0.11
C GLN A 64 -4.68 -27.18 0.50
N SER A 65 -4.94 -27.88 1.60
CA SER A 65 -6.12 -27.62 2.41
C SER A 65 -5.99 -26.25 3.10
N GLN A 66 -7.12 -25.60 3.38
CA GLN A 66 -7.13 -24.34 4.12
C GLN A 66 -6.39 -24.45 5.46
N ASP A 67 -6.56 -25.56 6.19
CA ASP A 67 -5.89 -25.77 7.46
C ASP A 67 -4.36 -25.82 7.31
N THR A 68 -3.87 -26.47 6.26
CA THR A 68 -2.43 -26.50 5.95
C THR A 68 -1.88 -25.11 5.62
N ILE A 69 -2.61 -24.30 4.84
CA ILE A 69 -2.22 -22.92 4.52
C ILE A 69 -2.11 -22.06 5.79
N LEU A 70 -3.04 -22.26 6.74
CA LEU A 70 -3.11 -21.46 7.97
C LEU A 70 -2.10 -21.88 9.04
N THR A 71 -1.68 -23.14 9.07
CA THR A 71 -0.91 -23.71 10.19
C THR A 71 0.50 -24.17 9.81
N ASN A 72 0.73 -24.62 8.59
CA ASN A 72 2.01 -25.20 8.19
C ASN A 72 2.99 -24.15 7.66
N ARG A 73 3.82 -23.64 8.57
CA ARG A 73 4.83 -22.61 8.29
C ARG A 73 6.07 -23.11 7.52
N SER A 74 6.22 -24.42 7.31
CA SER A 74 7.32 -25.00 6.51
C SER A 74 7.15 -24.76 5.00
N LEU A 75 5.97 -24.32 4.58
CA LEU A 75 5.61 -24.09 3.17
C LEU A 75 5.72 -22.61 2.80
N ASP A 76 6.15 -21.76 3.72
CA ASP A 76 6.29 -20.30 3.57
C ASP A 76 7.56 -19.90 2.84
N THR A 77 7.93 -20.71 1.86
CA THR A 77 9.16 -20.60 1.08
C THR A 77 8.93 -19.83 -0.22
N GLY A 78 7.70 -19.38 -0.51
CA GLY A 78 7.43 -18.54 -1.68
C GLY A 78 8.10 -17.18 -1.55
N TYR A 79 8.87 -16.77 -2.56
CA TYR A 79 9.74 -15.60 -2.49
C TYR A 79 9.70 -14.72 -3.74
N ILE A 80 10.07 -13.46 -3.55
CA ILE A 80 10.52 -12.51 -4.57
C ILE A 80 12.03 -12.39 -4.40
N TYR A 81 12.77 -12.69 -5.47
CA TYR A 81 14.22 -12.65 -5.47
C TYR A 81 14.72 -11.46 -6.28
N TYR A 82 15.46 -10.57 -5.62
CA TYR A 82 16.10 -9.42 -6.26
C TYR A 82 17.55 -9.78 -6.58
N VAL A 83 17.79 -10.16 -7.83
CA VAL A 83 19.10 -10.62 -8.31
C VAL A 83 20.02 -9.44 -8.60
N PRO A 84 21.20 -9.33 -7.98
CA PRO A 84 22.19 -8.35 -8.38
C PRO A 84 22.80 -8.74 -9.74
N VAL A 85 22.72 -7.84 -10.72
CA VAL A 85 23.27 -8.04 -12.08
C VAL A 85 24.54 -7.22 -12.32
N GLY A 86 25.40 -7.68 -13.24
CA GLY A 86 26.64 -6.99 -13.64
C GLY A 86 27.83 -7.22 -12.69
N PRO A 87 29.09 -7.13 -13.16
CA PRO A 87 30.28 -7.30 -12.30
C PRO A 87 30.45 -6.14 -11.31
N LEU A 88 31.25 -6.34 -10.26
CA LEU A 88 31.70 -5.22 -9.43
C LEU A 88 32.70 -4.38 -10.23
N SER A 89 32.57 -3.05 -10.20
CA SER A 89 33.56 -2.16 -10.81
C SER A 89 34.85 -2.13 -9.98
N SER A 90 35.97 -1.77 -10.59
CA SER A 90 37.24 -1.62 -9.87
C SER A 90 37.18 -0.51 -8.82
N LEU A 91 36.40 0.54 -9.08
CA LEU A 91 36.21 1.66 -8.16
C LEU A 91 35.61 1.23 -6.81
N VAL A 92 34.65 0.30 -6.83
CA VAL A 92 34.02 -0.17 -5.58
C VAL A 92 34.93 -1.17 -4.87
N GLN A 93 35.74 -1.94 -5.62
CA GLN A 93 36.66 -2.92 -5.06
C GLN A 93 37.93 -2.30 -4.48
N ASP A 94 38.32 -1.10 -4.93
CA ASP A 94 39.40 -0.28 -4.36
C ASP A 94 38.89 0.46 -3.11
N THR A 95 38.76 -0.30 -2.03
CA THR A 95 38.20 0.15 -0.75
C THR A 95 39.12 1.13 -0.01
N ASN A 96 40.43 1.04 -0.24
CA ASN A 96 41.42 1.93 0.37
C ASN A 96 41.71 3.18 -0.49
N LYS A 97 41.22 3.21 -1.75
CA LYS A 97 41.30 4.31 -2.71
C LYS A 97 42.73 4.62 -3.18
N ASP A 98 43.58 3.61 -3.28
CA ASP A 98 44.96 3.74 -3.78
C ASP A 98 45.08 3.61 -5.31
N GLY A 99 43.96 3.34 -6.00
CA GLY A 99 43.89 3.14 -7.45
C GLY A 99 44.19 1.71 -7.89
N THR A 100 44.40 0.77 -6.96
CA THR A 100 44.82 -0.61 -7.23
C THR A 100 44.02 -1.61 -6.40
N VAL A 101 43.21 -2.44 -7.06
CA VAL A 101 42.47 -3.51 -6.38
C VAL A 101 43.42 -4.67 -6.02
N ASN A 102 43.74 -4.85 -4.73
CA ASN A 102 44.71 -5.84 -4.26
C ASN A 102 44.43 -6.39 -2.85
N SER A 103 45.37 -7.16 -2.29
CA SER A 103 45.23 -7.77 -0.95
C SER A 103 45.13 -6.76 0.20
N SER A 104 45.43 -5.49 -0.04
CA SER A 104 45.28 -4.39 0.91
C SER A 104 43.85 -3.85 0.97
N ASP A 105 42.96 -4.34 0.11
CA ASP A 105 41.53 -4.02 0.11
C ASP A 105 40.71 -4.96 0.99
N HIS A 106 39.54 -4.47 1.39
CA HIS A 106 38.49 -5.30 1.94
C HIS A 106 37.67 -5.94 0.81
N SER A 107 37.15 -7.15 1.07
CA SER A 107 36.22 -7.79 0.15
C SER A 107 34.91 -7.01 0.08
N VAL A 108 34.45 -6.78 -1.15
CA VAL A 108 33.13 -6.25 -1.43
C VAL A 108 32.30 -7.34 -2.07
N GLY A 109 31.13 -7.61 -1.49
CA GLY A 109 30.13 -8.52 -2.05
C GLY A 109 28.95 -7.76 -2.63
N LYS A 110 28.10 -8.47 -3.35
CA LYS A 110 26.84 -7.91 -3.87
C LYS A 110 25.70 -8.18 -2.90
N ALA A 111 24.74 -7.26 -2.83
CA ALA A 111 23.52 -7.50 -2.07
C ALA A 111 22.64 -8.53 -2.80
N ASP A 112 22.33 -9.63 -2.13
CA ASP A 112 21.37 -10.64 -2.58
C ASP A 112 20.13 -10.55 -1.68
N LEU A 113 18.98 -10.13 -2.23
CA LEU A 113 17.80 -9.84 -1.43
C LEU A 113 16.66 -10.81 -1.73
N TYR A 114 16.09 -11.36 -0.67
CA TYR A 114 14.92 -12.24 -0.72
C TYR A 114 13.81 -11.64 0.12
N LEU A 115 12.60 -11.51 -0.44
CA LEU A 115 11.38 -11.21 0.31
C LEU A 115 10.49 -12.44 0.22
N TYR A 116 10.08 -13.01 1.34
CA TYR A 116 9.37 -14.29 1.34
C TYR A 116 8.27 -14.34 2.39
N GLY A 117 7.37 -15.30 2.18
CA GLY A 117 6.23 -15.54 3.06
C GLY A 117 5.30 -14.33 3.17
N LEU A 118 5.15 -13.56 2.09
CA LEU A 118 4.21 -12.45 2.02
C LEU A 118 2.78 -12.93 2.32
N ALA A 119 2.06 -12.23 3.18
CA ALA A 119 0.64 -12.51 3.42
C ALA A 119 -0.16 -11.21 3.58
N LEU A 120 -1.34 -11.20 2.97
CA LEU A 120 -2.34 -10.13 3.10
C LEU A 120 -3.63 -10.77 3.61
N SER A 121 -4.09 -10.33 4.77
CA SER A 121 -5.22 -10.93 5.47
C SER A 121 -6.00 -9.90 6.27
N ARG A 122 -7.06 -10.33 6.95
CA ARG A 122 -7.66 -9.54 8.03
C ARG A 122 -6.74 -9.51 9.25
N ASN A 123 -6.78 -8.42 10.01
CA ASN A 123 -6.20 -8.32 11.36
C ASN A 123 -7.26 -8.66 12.44
N ALA A 124 -7.36 -9.92 12.83
CA ALA A 124 -8.31 -10.41 13.82
C ALA A 124 -7.76 -10.37 15.26
N THR A 125 -6.48 -10.66 15.46
CA THR A 125 -5.91 -10.82 16.82
C THR A 125 -5.08 -9.64 17.30
N ASN A 126 -4.74 -8.70 16.42
CA ASN A 126 -3.79 -7.60 16.69
C ASN A 126 -2.38 -8.05 17.07
N ASN A 127 -2.04 -9.33 16.85
CA ASN A 127 -0.70 -9.82 17.11
C ASN A 127 0.26 -9.32 16.01
N ALA A 128 1.22 -8.47 16.36
CA ALA A 128 2.22 -7.92 15.44
C ALA A 128 3.48 -8.80 15.30
N ASN A 129 3.46 -10.04 15.77
CA ASN A 129 4.53 -11.02 15.60
C ASN A 129 4.11 -12.22 14.74
N LEU A 130 2.82 -12.32 14.39
CA LEU A 130 2.28 -13.37 13.53
C LEU A 130 2.10 -12.88 12.10
N ARG A 131 2.47 -13.72 11.13
CA ARG A 131 2.26 -13.44 9.70
C ARG A 131 0.78 -13.27 9.36
N LEU A 132 -0.05 -14.20 9.83
CA LEU A 132 -1.49 -14.17 9.66
C LEU A 132 -2.14 -14.72 10.93
N ASP A 133 -3.44 -14.46 11.09
CA ASP A 133 -4.20 -15.00 12.19
C ASP A 133 -4.71 -16.41 11.83
N SER A 134 -4.05 -17.43 12.38
CA SER A 134 -4.34 -18.84 12.09
C SER A 134 -5.66 -19.32 12.69
N GLY A 135 -6.12 -20.49 12.25
CA GLY A 135 -7.34 -21.13 12.72
C GLY A 135 -8.61 -20.57 12.10
N GLN A 136 -9.76 -21.03 12.60
CA GLN A 136 -11.07 -20.68 12.07
C GLN A 136 -12.05 -20.36 13.20
N THR A 137 -12.99 -19.47 12.93
CA THR A 137 -14.14 -19.18 13.79
C THR A 137 -15.41 -19.38 12.97
N ASN A 138 -16.32 -20.25 13.45
CA ASN A 138 -17.57 -20.57 12.75
C ASN A 138 -17.37 -21.02 11.29
N GLY A 139 -16.32 -21.80 11.02
CA GLY A 139 -16.02 -22.31 9.67
C GLY A 139 -15.42 -21.30 8.70
N VAL A 140 -15.04 -20.10 9.17
CA VAL A 140 -14.35 -19.08 8.38
C VAL A 140 -12.95 -18.87 8.96
N ALA A 141 -11.93 -18.87 8.11
CA ALA A 141 -10.55 -18.60 8.51
C ALA A 141 -10.42 -17.25 9.25
N ASN A 142 -9.67 -17.23 10.35
CA ASN A 142 -9.47 -16.00 11.11
C ASN A 142 -8.74 -14.92 10.28
N ALA A 143 -7.91 -15.34 9.34
CA ALA A 143 -7.23 -14.52 8.34
C ALA A 143 -8.13 -14.02 7.20
N ALA A 144 -9.31 -14.62 6.97
CA ALA A 144 -10.16 -14.24 5.86
C ALA A 144 -10.73 -12.83 6.05
N ILE A 145 -10.54 -11.99 5.03
CA ILE A 145 -11.26 -10.73 4.84
C ILE A 145 -12.68 -11.13 4.42
N ARG A 146 -13.68 -10.90 5.28
CA ARG A 146 -15.05 -11.37 5.00
C ARG A 146 -15.61 -10.72 3.73
N SER A 147 -15.41 -9.41 3.60
CA SER A 147 -15.70 -8.65 2.40
C SER A 147 -14.72 -7.51 2.25
N TRP A 148 -14.24 -7.28 1.02
CA TRP A 148 -13.45 -6.11 0.68
C TRP A 148 -14.25 -5.17 -0.21
N GLY A 149 -15.05 -4.32 0.43
CA GLY A 149 -16.05 -3.48 -0.23
C GLY A 149 -17.46 -4.06 -0.10
N THR A 150 -18.39 -3.51 -0.89
CA THR A 150 -19.79 -3.95 -0.96
C THR A 150 -20.26 -3.99 -2.41
N ALA A 151 -21.49 -4.46 -2.66
CA ALA A 151 -22.06 -4.44 -4.02
C ALA A 151 -22.21 -3.02 -4.60
N THR A 152 -22.41 -2.01 -3.75
CA THR A 152 -22.54 -0.60 -4.15
C THR A 152 -21.20 0.15 -4.11
N ASN A 153 -20.19 -0.43 -3.45
CA ASN A 153 -18.82 0.09 -3.36
C ASN A 153 -17.80 -1.04 -3.58
N PRO A 154 -17.72 -1.63 -4.79
CA PRO A 154 -16.79 -2.73 -5.08
C PRO A 154 -15.41 -2.19 -5.50
N TRP A 155 -14.46 -3.10 -5.71
CA TRP A 155 -13.29 -2.79 -6.54
C TRP A 155 -13.75 -2.61 -7.99
N ILE A 156 -13.15 -1.66 -8.70
CA ILE A 156 -13.53 -1.34 -10.07
C ILE A 156 -12.30 -1.38 -10.96
N PHE A 157 -12.39 -2.13 -12.06
CA PHE A 157 -11.45 -2.08 -13.17
C PHE A 157 -12.20 -1.61 -14.42
N ASN A 158 -11.90 -0.42 -14.92
CA ASN A 158 -12.62 0.13 -16.07
C ASN A 158 -11.79 1.08 -16.92
N VAL A 159 -12.35 1.45 -18.06
CA VAL A 159 -11.85 2.53 -18.89
C VAL A 159 -12.83 3.70 -18.78
N LYS A 160 -12.31 4.89 -18.48
CA LYS A 160 -13.09 6.14 -18.39
C LYS A 160 -12.42 7.21 -19.24
N THR A 161 -13.19 8.23 -19.60
CA THR A 161 -12.71 9.40 -20.33
C THR A 161 -13.09 10.65 -19.58
N ASP A 162 -12.08 11.42 -19.14
CA ASP A 162 -12.31 12.75 -18.58
C ASP A 162 -12.09 13.79 -19.69
N SER A 163 -13.02 14.75 -19.78
CA SER A 163 -12.96 15.85 -20.76
C SER A 163 -12.33 17.10 -20.14
N ASN A 164 -11.95 18.05 -21.00
CA ASN A 164 -11.34 19.33 -20.60
C ASN A 164 -10.02 19.18 -19.83
N ILE A 165 -9.28 18.11 -20.08
CA ILE A 165 -7.94 17.93 -19.55
C ILE A 165 -7.00 18.91 -20.25
N PRO A 166 -6.25 19.76 -19.53
CA PRO A 166 -5.30 20.69 -20.13
C PRO A 166 -4.18 19.97 -20.87
N ASP A 167 -3.77 20.52 -22.01
CA ASP A 167 -2.56 20.10 -22.71
C ASP A 167 -1.32 20.86 -22.22
N PHE A 168 -0.15 20.61 -22.81
CA PHE A 168 1.08 21.38 -22.55
C PHE A 168 1.13 22.72 -23.31
N GLY A 169 0.25 22.94 -24.29
CA GLY A 169 0.17 24.11 -25.16
C GLY A 169 -0.76 25.20 -24.62
N THR A 170 -1.83 25.56 -25.33
CA THR A 170 -2.87 26.50 -24.85
C THR A 170 -4.27 25.91 -24.87
N SER A 171 -4.39 24.60 -25.14
CA SER A 171 -5.66 23.93 -25.41
C SER A 171 -6.05 22.97 -24.27
N SER A 172 -7.20 22.34 -24.41
CA SER A 172 -7.65 21.21 -23.61
C SER A 172 -8.22 20.12 -24.53
N GLY A 173 -8.26 18.90 -24.04
CA GLY A 173 -8.78 17.73 -24.75
C GLY A 173 -9.43 16.72 -23.81
N SER A 174 -9.73 15.54 -24.34
CA SER A 174 -10.21 14.41 -23.56
C SER A 174 -9.08 13.40 -23.35
N VAL A 175 -8.96 12.86 -22.15
CA VAL A 175 -8.01 11.79 -21.83
C VAL A 175 -8.78 10.56 -21.41
N THR A 176 -8.60 9.49 -22.18
CA THR A 176 -9.07 8.16 -21.84
C THR A 176 -8.01 7.42 -21.03
N TYR A 177 -8.41 6.76 -19.95
CA TYR A 177 -7.51 6.10 -19.03
C TYR A 177 -8.03 4.73 -18.60
N LEU A 178 -7.12 3.79 -18.43
CA LEU A 178 -7.36 2.53 -17.74
C LEU A 178 -7.26 2.78 -16.24
N ASN A 179 -8.30 2.43 -15.50
CA ASN A 179 -8.44 2.69 -14.07
C ASN A 179 -8.58 1.40 -13.29
N PHE A 180 -7.84 1.30 -12.20
CA PHE A 180 -8.04 0.30 -11.16
C PHE A 180 -8.26 1.02 -9.82
N GLU A 181 -9.42 0.82 -9.21
CA GLU A 181 -9.90 1.57 -8.07
C GLU A 181 -10.35 0.61 -6.97
N ALA A 182 -9.83 0.82 -5.77
CA ALA A 182 -10.31 0.16 -4.56
C ALA A 182 -11.67 0.75 -4.17
N PRO A 183 -12.50 0.03 -3.37
CA PRO A 183 -13.70 0.60 -2.77
C PRO A 183 -13.42 1.97 -2.19
N LEU A 184 -14.31 2.94 -2.41
CA LEU A 184 -14.17 4.29 -1.86
C LEU A 184 -14.12 4.23 -0.33
N TYR A 185 -13.42 5.19 0.27
CA TYR A 185 -13.31 5.29 1.72
C TYR A 185 -14.58 5.93 2.29
N GLU A 186 -15.25 5.27 3.24
CA GLU A 186 -16.45 5.81 3.89
C GLU A 186 -16.13 7.05 4.73
N ASN A 187 -17.03 8.03 4.75
CA ASN A 187 -16.92 9.23 5.59
C ASN A 187 -17.16 8.90 7.07
N LEU A 188 -16.13 8.33 7.70
CA LEU A 188 -16.18 7.86 9.08
C LEU A 188 -16.02 8.97 10.13
N TYR A 189 -15.58 10.16 9.76
CA TYR A 189 -15.21 11.19 10.74
C TYR A 189 -16.12 12.40 10.70
N THR A 190 -16.47 12.90 11.88
CA THR A 190 -17.14 14.19 12.06
C THR A 190 -16.43 15.01 13.11
N PHE A 191 -16.38 16.31 12.86
CA PHE A 191 -15.80 17.27 13.79
C PHE A 191 -16.92 17.97 14.55
N ALA A 192 -16.69 18.20 15.85
CA ALA A 192 -17.57 19.04 16.65
C ALA A 192 -17.46 20.52 16.21
N SER A 193 -18.29 21.38 16.81
CA SER A 193 -18.29 22.82 16.51
C SER A 193 -16.97 23.54 16.83
N ASP A 194 -16.09 22.92 17.62
CA ASP A 194 -14.75 23.41 17.92
C ASP A 194 -13.73 23.14 16.79
N ASN A 195 -14.13 22.43 15.73
CA ASN A 195 -13.30 21.99 14.60
C ASN A 195 -12.09 21.12 14.99
N LYS A 196 -12.04 20.61 16.21
CA LYS A 196 -10.91 19.86 16.78
C LYS A 196 -11.30 18.49 17.30
N THR A 197 -12.47 18.40 17.94
CA THR A 197 -12.94 17.16 18.55
C THR A 197 -13.50 16.24 17.46
N VAL A 198 -12.82 15.11 17.23
CA VAL A 198 -13.22 14.09 16.26
C VAL A 198 -14.10 13.03 16.90
N THR A 199 -15.21 12.72 16.23
CA THR A 199 -16.03 11.53 16.48
C THR A 199 -16.00 10.62 15.27
N THR A 200 -15.62 9.36 15.51
CA THR A 200 -15.72 8.28 14.53
C THR A 200 -17.13 7.72 14.53
N LYS A 201 -17.76 7.68 13.36
CA LYS A 201 -19.06 7.07 13.10
C LYS A 201 -18.90 5.56 12.91
N PRO A 202 -19.94 4.77 13.23
CA PRO A 202 -20.00 3.39 12.78
C PRO A 202 -20.03 3.34 11.24
N PHE A 203 -19.58 2.22 10.67
CA PHE A 203 -19.78 1.92 9.25
C PHE A 203 -21.28 1.78 8.99
N VAL A 204 -21.80 2.53 8.03
CA VAL A 204 -23.22 2.49 7.64
C VAL A 204 -23.33 2.09 6.17
N ASN A 205 -22.47 2.64 5.32
CA ASN A 205 -22.50 2.40 3.88
C ASN A 205 -21.67 1.16 3.49
N ASP A 206 -20.57 0.89 4.20
CA ASP A 206 -19.76 -0.32 4.06
C ASP A 206 -20.10 -1.37 5.13
N ALA A 207 -21.34 -1.46 5.60
CA ALA A 207 -21.75 -2.48 6.55
C ALA A 207 -21.43 -3.90 6.01
N GLY A 208 -20.62 -4.67 6.75
CA GLY A 208 -20.07 -5.97 6.33
C GLY A 208 -18.72 -5.91 5.58
N GLY A 209 -18.26 -4.72 5.18
CA GLY A 209 -16.96 -4.47 4.57
C GLY A 209 -15.92 -3.91 5.55
N GLU A 210 -16.19 -3.93 6.86
CA GLU A 210 -15.36 -3.27 7.87
C GLU A 210 -13.95 -3.88 7.96
N ASP A 211 -13.81 -5.16 7.63
CA ASP A 211 -12.52 -5.86 7.61
C ASP A 211 -11.52 -5.19 6.65
N ALA A 212 -11.99 -4.51 5.60
CA ALA A 212 -11.16 -3.78 4.62
C ALA A 212 -10.44 -2.55 5.20
N TYR A 213 -10.89 -2.08 6.36
CA TYR A 213 -10.29 -0.96 7.10
C TYR A 213 -9.34 -1.46 8.21
N ASN A 214 -9.22 -2.77 8.39
CA ASN A 214 -8.40 -3.40 9.42
C ASN A 214 -7.67 -4.65 8.87
N LEU A 215 -6.83 -4.43 7.87
CA LEU A 215 -6.04 -5.46 7.20
C LEU A 215 -4.72 -5.72 7.94
N LYS A 216 -4.13 -6.89 7.66
CA LYS A 216 -2.80 -7.31 8.10
C LYS A 216 -1.96 -7.62 6.87
N LEU A 217 -0.75 -7.08 6.83
CA LEU A 217 0.29 -7.41 5.88
C LEU A 217 1.49 -7.94 6.65
N ALA A 218 2.06 -9.05 6.24
CA ALA A 218 3.28 -9.54 6.86
C ALA A 218 4.21 -10.17 5.85
N LEU A 219 5.51 -10.10 6.14
CA LEU A 219 6.57 -10.63 5.29
C LEU A 219 7.83 -10.89 6.12
N TRP A 220 8.73 -11.70 5.56
CA TRP A 220 10.13 -11.72 5.94
C TRP A 220 11.00 -11.23 4.80
N ALA A 221 12.17 -10.72 5.13
CA ALA A 221 13.20 -10.43 4.16
C ALA A 221 14.59 -10.83 4.66
N ASP A 222 15.40 -11.34 3.76
CA ASP A 222 16.82 -11.61 3.97
C ASP A 222 17.65 -10.80 2.98
N ALA A 223 18.66 -10.11 3.50
CA ALA A 223 19.64 -9.40 2.71
C ALA A 223 21.02 -10.00 2.98
N PHE A 224 21.60 -10.68 2.00
CA PHE A 224 22.91 -11.32 2.09
C PHE A 224 24.00 -10.51 1.40
N VAL A 225 25.23 -10.67 1.88
CA VAL A 225 26.44 -10.30 1.14
C VAL A 225 26.92 -11.52 0.35
N ARG A 226 26.76 -11.46 -0.97
CA ARG A 226 27.12 -12.52 -1.90
C ARG A 226 28.57 -12.41 -2.35
N ASP A 227 29.27 -13.54 -2.31
CA ASP A 227 30.56 -13.75 -2.98
C ASP A 227 30.35 -13.92 -4.48
N GLN A 228 30.77 -12.91 -5.23
CA GLN A 228 30.74 -12.80 -6.68
C GLN A 228 31.57 -13.87 -7.41
N SER A 229 32.53 -14.51 -6.73
CA SER A 229 33.31 -15.61 -7.30
C SER A 229 32.57 -16.94 -7.26
N LYS A 230 31.43 -17.00 -6.56
CA LYS A 230 30.65 -18.22 -6.38
C LYS A 230 29.40 -18.24 -7.26
N PRO A 231 29.14 -19.36 -7.95
CA PRO A 231 27.90 -19.53 -8.69
C PRO A 231 26.70 -19.58 -7.74
N ASP A 232 25.50 -19.40 -8.29
CA ASP A 232 24.27 -19.58 -7.53
C ASP A 232 24.16 -20.99 -6.96
N GLN A 233 23.67 -21.08 -5.72
CA GLN A 233 23.57 -22.30 -4.89
C GLN A 233 24.90 -22.94 -4.46
N ASP A 234 26.04 -22.29 -4.66
CA ASP A 234 27.30 -22.73 -4.04
C ASP A 234 27.19 -22.65 -2.50
N ALA A 235 27.68 -23.66 -1.79
CA ALA A 235 27.63 -23.72 -0.33
C ALA A 235 28.37 -22.55 0.36
N ASN A 236 29.29 -21.89 -0.35
CA ASN A 236 30.07 -20.75 0.13
C ASN A 236 29.61 -19.40 -0.46
N GLN A 237 28.51 -19.35 -1.21
CA GLN A 237 28.07 -18.10 -1.87
C GLN A 237 27.81 -16.93 -0.90
N PHE A 238 27.58 -17.20 0.39
CA PHE A 238 27.39 -16.17 1.43
C PHE A 238 28.53 -16.16 2.47
N ASN A 239 29.62 -16.87 2.22
CA ASN A 239 30.79 -16.95 3.12
C ASN A 239 31.87 -15.91 2.79
N LEU A 240 31.53 -14.75 2.22
CA LEU A 240 32.53 -13.74 1.88
C LEU A 240 33.27 -13.24 3.13
N GLY A 241 34.59 -13.37 3.13
CA GLY A 241 35.47 -12.91 4.22
C GLY A 241 35.67 -11.40 4.22
N GLU A 242 36.39 -10.87 5.21
CA GLU A 242 36.65 -9.43 5.33
C GLU A 242 37.78 -8.96 4.40
N GLY A 243 38.87 -9.73 4.29
CA GLY A 243 40.00 -9.39 3.42
C GLY A 243 39.70 -9.68 1.95
N PHE A 244 40.36 -8.98 1.03
CA PHE A 244 40.19 -9.14 -0.41
C PHE A 244 40.17 -10.61 -0.87
N SER A 245 39.10 -11.00 -1.59
CA SER A 245 38.91 -12.33 -2.16
C SER A 245 39.04 -13.49 -1.16
N SER A 246 38.71 -13.27 0.12
CA SER A 246 38.76 -14.29 1.17
C SER A 246 37.38 -14.93 1.43
N THR A 247 37.38 -16.14 2.01
CA THR A 247 36.18 -16.86 2.45
C THR A 247 36.25 -17.09 3.95
N THR A 248 35.14 -16.93 4.68
CA THR A 248 35.05 -17.12 6.12
C THR A 248 33.75 -17.84 6.49
N THR A 249 33.87 -19.01 7.10
CA THR A 249 32.72 -19.78 7.59
C THR A 249 32.18 -19.19 8.89
N GLY A 250 30.85 -19.05 8.99
CA GLY A 250 30.18 -18.63 10.24
C GLY A 250 30.15 -17.12 10.49
N ARG A 251 30.58 -16.30 9.52
CA ARG A 251 30.36 -14.85 9.56
C ARG A 251 28.90 -14.54 9.25
N ALA A 252 28.26 -13.68 10.03
CA ALA A 252 26.91 -13.20 9.76
C ALA A 252 26.90 -12.18 8.61
N ASN A 253 26.93 -12.68 7.37
CA ASN A 253 26.82 -11.87 6.15
C ASN A 253 25.35 -11.66 5.75
N ARG A 254 24.45 -11.52 6.74
CA ARG A 254 23.00 -11.41 6.54
C ARG A 254 22.40 -10.39 7.49
N ILE A 255 21.44 -9.61 6.99
CA ILE A 255 20.40 -8.98 7.81
C ILE A 255 19.08 -9.69 7.49
N ARG A 256 18.38 -10.14 8.53
CA ARG A 256 17.06 -10.74 8.42
C ARG A 256 16.04 -9.83 9.10
N LEU A 257 14.88 -9.69 8.48
CA LEU A 257 13.80 -8.80 8.89
C LEU A 257 12.46 -9.55 8.93
N GLN A 258 11.64 -9.27 9.94
CA GLN A 258 10.21 -9.48 9.93
C GLN A 258 9.49 -8.14 9.83
N GLY A 259 8.59 -8.02 8.86
CA GLY A 259 7.65 -6.90 8.77
C GLY A 259 6.23 -7.37 9.07
N VAL A 260 5.53 -6.67 9.96
CA VAL A 260 4.08 -6.87 10.20
C VAL A 260 3.39 -5.52 10.29
N PHE A 261 2.42 -5.27 9.42
CA PHE A 261 1.57 -4.08 9.42
C PHE A 261 0.13 -4.47 9.77
N ASN A 262 -0.30 -4.13 10.97
CA ASN A 262 -1.67 -4.33 11.46
C ASN A 262 -2.52 -3.09 11.26
N GLY A 263 -3.79 -3.34 10.94
CA GLY A 263 -4.88 -2.38 10.93
C GLY A 263 -4.66 -1.24 9.97
N PHE A 264 -4.29 -1.54 8.73
CA PHE A 264 -4.33 -0.57 7.63
C PHE A 264 -5.52 -0.89 6.70
N GLY A 265 -5.96 0.10 5.94
CA GLY A 265 -6.91 -0.07 4.83
C GLY A 265 -6.41 0.58 3.55
N LEU A 266 -6.86 0.04 2.41
CA LEU A 266 -6.56 0.57 1.06
C LEU A 266 -7.71 1.35 0.44
N ASN A 267 -8.87 1.39 1.09
CA ASN A 267 -10.08 2.01 0.55
C ASN A 267 -9.82 3.48 0.17
N GLY A 268 -10.33 3.90 -0.99
CA GLY A 268 -10.10 5.19 -1.62
C GLY A 268 -8.80 5.28 -2.43
N SER A 269 -8.06 4.18 -2.61
CA SER A 269 -6.91 4.12 -3.52
C SER A 269 -7.33 3.91 -4.97
N LYS A 270 -6.57 4.46 -5.92
CA LYS A 270 -6.72 4.20 -7.36
C LYS A 270 -5.41 4.40 -8.12
N ILE A 271 -5.29 3.75 -9.26
CA ILE A 271 -4.22 3.97 -10.24
C ILE A 271 -4.86 4.10 -11.62
N GLN A 272 -4.39 5.09 -12.38
CA GLN A 272 -4.85 5.43 -13.72
C GLN A 272 -3.64 5.44 -14.67
N LEU A 273 -3.76 4.71 -15.77
CA LEU A 273 -2.78 4.68 -16.86
C LEU A 273 -3.40 5.28 -18.12
N PHE A 274 -2.68 6.19 -18.76
CA PHE A 274 -3.22 6.96 -19.88
C PHE A 274 -2.14 7.45 -20.82
N GLN A 275 -2.55 8.08 -21.91
CA GLN A 275 -1.67 8.83 -22.79
C GLN A 275 -1.86 10.33 -22.53
N THR A 276 -0.77 11.07 -22.32
CA THR A 276 -0.82 12.52 -22.15
C THR A 276 -1.21 13.23 -23.44
N LEU A 277 -1.73 14.45 -23.32
CA LEU A 277 -1.99 15.33 -24.47
C LEU A 277 -0.69 15.95 -25.01
N GLY A 278 -0.79 16.62 -26.16
CA GLY A 278 0.34 17.30 -26.82
C GLY A 278 0.63 18.71 -26.28
N GLY A 279 1.37 19.50 -27.07
CA GLY A 279 1.57 20.94 -26.85
C GLY A 279 2.90 21.39 -26.23
N ALA A 280 3.78 20.47 -25.83
CA ALA A 280 5.13 20.79 -25.37
C ALA A 280 6.07 21.09 -26.54
N THR A 281 6.86 22.16 -26.45
CA THR A 281 7.63 22.73 -27.57
C THR A 281 9.14 22.90 -27.30
N ASN A 282 9.73 22.14 -26.36
CA ASN A 282 11.12 22.31 -25.88
C ASN A 282 11.42 23.70 -25.28
N THR A 283 10.39 24.51 -25.02
CA THR A 283 10.51 25.86 -24.46
C THR A 283 10.15 25.84 -22.97
N GLY A 284 10.78 26.70 -22.16
CA GLY A 284 10.45 26.83 -20.73
C GLY A 284 10.70 25.57 -19.90
N GLY A 285 11.58 24.67 -20.36
CA GLY A 285 11.87 23.39 -19.71
C GLY A 285 10.82 22.28 -19.95
N MET A 286 9.99 22.42 -20.98
CA MET A 286 8.99 21.41 -21.37
C MET A 286 9.44 20.65 -22.60
N SER A 287 9.91 19.40 -22.43
CA SER A 287 10.37 18.56 -23.54
C SER A 287 9.21 18.18 -24.46
N ALA A 288 9.42 18.25 -25.78
CA ALA A 288 8.47 17.76 -26.77
C ALA A 288 8.22 16.24 -26.64
N PHE A 289 9.11 15.52 -25.95
CA PHE A 289 8.92 14.11 -25.60
C PHE A 289 7.76 13.86 -24.62
N TYR A 290 7.27 14.90 -23.94
CA TYR A 290 6.12 14.80 -23.03
C TYR A 290 4.77 14.66 -23.76
N ASN A 291 4.76 14.89 -25.07
CA ASN A 291 3.55 14.84 -25.89
C ASN A 291 3.18 13.40 -26.23
N ASN A 292 1.91 13.04 -26.05
CA ASN A 292 1.36 11.76 -26.49
C ASN A 292 2.14 10.55 -25.92
N THR A 293 2.58 10.65 -24.67
CA THR A 293 3.41 9.62 -24.01
C THR A 293 2.67 9.01 -22.82
N LEU A 294 3.23 7.96 -22.23
CA LEU A 294 2.64 7.28 -21.08
C LEU A 294 2.49 8.25 -19.90
N GLY A 295 1.30 8.26 -19.29
CA GLY A 295 0.99 8.97 -18.06
C GLY A 295 0.53 7.99 -16.97
N LEU A 296 0.84 8.35 -15.73
CA LEU A 296 0.38 7.64 -14.53
C LEU A 296 -0.13 8.66 -13.52
N ALA A 297 -1.35 8.43 -13.04
CA ALA A 297 -1.97 9.24 -12.00
C ALA A 297 -2.67 8.34 -10.98
N GLY A 298 -2.82 8.77 -9.74
CA GLY A 298 -3.53 7.98 -8.75
C GLY A 298 -3.38 8.49 -7.32
N VAL A 299 -4.05 7.78 -6.42
CA VAL A 299 -3.90 7.96 -4.97
C VAL A 299 -3.65 6.60 -4.37
N ILE A 300 -2.60 6.45 -3.57
CA ILE A 300 -2.33 5.24 -2.79
C ILE A 300 -2.58 5.59 -1.32
N ARG A 301 -3.46 4.84 -0.68
CA ARG A 301 -3.81 5.00 0.74
C ARG A 301 -3.43 3.74 1.51
N LEU A 302 -2.70 3.92 2.61
CA LEU A 302 -2.37 2.92 3.61
C LEU A 302 -2.72 3.54 4.95
N ASN A 303 -3.98 3.44 5.36
CA ASN A 303 -4.49 4.20 6.50
C ASN A 303 -4.85 3.30 7.68
N SER A 304 -4.25 3.58 8.83
CA SER A 304 -4.68 3.04 10.12
C SER A 304 -5.80 3.82 10.80
N GLY A 305 -6.23 4.95 10.23
CA GLY A 305 -7.36 5.71 10.75
C GLY A 305 -6.97 6.72 11.84
N ASP A 306 -7.98 7.22 12.55
CA ASP A 306 -7.85 8.34 13.48
C ASP A 306 -6.88 8.04 14.64
N GLY A 307 -5.90 8.93 14.79
CA GLY A 307 -4.87 8.93 15.85
C GLY A 307 -5.08 9.98 16.93
N SER A 308 -6.12 10.83 16.83
CA SER A 308 -6.32 11.97 17.73
C SER A 308 -6.49 11.58 19.21
N LYS A 309 -6.96 10.35 19.45
CA LYS A 309 -7.20 9.78 20.79
C LYS A 309 -6.19 8.70 21.18
N LEU A 310 -5.13 8.52 20.39
CA LEU A 310 -4.07 7.57 20.71
C LEU A 310 -3.10 8.22 21.71
N LEU A 311 -3.56 8.49 22.93
CA LEU A 311 -2.82 9.22 23.96
C LEU A 311 -2.59 8.36 25.19
N GLY A 312 -1.34 8.31 25.63
CA GLY A 312 -0.96 7.69 26.89
C GLY A 312 -1.35 8.60 28.05
N THR A 313 -1.54 8.02 29.23
CA THR A 313 -1.81 8.80 30.44
C THR A 313 -0.50 9.03 31.18
N SER A 314 -0.03 10.27 31.23
CA SER A 314 1.12 10.68 32.03
C SER A 314 0.68 11.14 33.42
N ALA A 315 1.26 10.58 34.47
CA ALA A 315 1.13 11.05 35.84
C ALA A 315 2.52 11.23 36.47
N ALA A 316 2.59 11.80 37.68
CA ALA A 316 3.86 11.94 38.39
C ALA A 316 4.55 10.57 38.50
N ASN A 317 5.75 10.46 37.91
CA ASN A 317 6.58 9.24 37.87
C ASN A 317 5.93 8.01 37.20
N SER A 318 4.90 8.18 36.36
CA SER A 318 4.31 7.04 35.64
C SER A 318 3.74 7.42 34.28
N TRP A 319 3.76 6.45 33.38
CA TRP A 319 3.11 6.53 32.09
C TRP A 319 2.36 5.24 31.78
N ALA A 320 1.08 5.38 31.45
CA ALA A 320 0.24 4.28 31.00
C ALA A 320 0.07 4.33 29.48
N MET A 321 0.31 3.19 28.83
CA MET A 321 0.15 3.07 27.39
C MET A 321 -1.32 3.24 26.99
N PRO A 322 -1.61 3.83 25.81
CA PRO A 322 -2.97 3.84 25.28
C PRO A 322 -3.48 2.40 25.06
N ALA A 323 -4.79 2.20 25.09
CA ALA A 323 -5.37 0.91 24.77
C ALA A 323 -5.17 0.57 23.28
N ASN A 324 -5.05 -0.72 22.96
CA ASN A 324 -5.09 -1.26 21.59
C ASN A 324 -4.00 -0.79 20.62
N LEU A 325 -2.82 -0.34 21.07
CA LEU A 325 -1.72 0.10 20.17
C LEU A 325 -1.38 -0.90 19.07
N MET A 326 -1.44 -2.19 19.41
CA MET A 326 -1.05 -3.27 18.51
C MET A 326 -2.06 -3.54 17.39
N ASN A 327 -3.26 -2.93 17.44
CA ASN A 327 -4.23 -3.04 16.37
C ASN A 327 -3.86 -2.23 15.13
N ARG A 328 -2.99 -1.22 15.27
CA ARG A 328 -2.67 -0.23 14.24
C ARG A 328 -1.19 0.11 14.32
N VAL A 329 -0.36 -0.82 13.84
CA VAL A 329 1.09 -0.72 13.98
C VAL A 329 1.81 -1.37 12.81
N LEU A 330 2.81 -0.69 12.28
CA LEU A 330 3.84 -1.29 11.45
C LEU A 330 5.05 -1.62 12.33
N ARG A 331 5.37 -2.91 12.44
CA ARG A 331 6.51 -3.42 13.19
C ARG A 331 7.55 -3.97 12.24
N LEU A 332 8.80 -3.60 12.48
CA LEU A 332 9.99 -4.09 11.78
C LEU A 332 10.96 -4.68 12.82
N SER A 333 11.20 -5.99 12.79
CA SER A 333 12.01 -6.69 13.79
C SER A 333 13.17 -7.45 13.13
N THR A 334 14.33 -7.44 13.78
CA THR A 334 15.53 -8.16 13.30
C THR A 334 16.01 -9.23 14.28
N GLN A 335 15.43 -9.26 15.48
CA GLN A 335 15.85 -10.19 16.50
C GLN A 335 15.18 -11.56 16.36
N GLU A 336 15.93 -12.50 15.79
CA GLU A 336 15.56 -13.91 15.70
C GLU A 336 15.55 -14.63 17.07
N CYS A 337 14.66 -15.61 17.23
CA CYS A 337 14.66 -16.53 18.36
C CYS A 337 15.66 -17.68 18.16
N GLY A 338 16.50 -18.02 19.15
CA GLY A 338 17.44 -19.14 19.08
C GLY A 338 18.47 -19.21 20.22
N VAL A 339 19.19 -20.34 20.31
CA VAL A 339 20.24 -20.59 21.34
C VAL A 339 21.36 -19.55 21.24
N GLY A 340 21.69 -18.92 22.37
CA GLY A 340 22.81 -17.95 22.48
C GLY A 340 22.43 -16.48 22.29
N ASN A 341 21.15 -16.16 22.02
CA ASN A 341 20.70 -14.76 21.95
C ASN A 341 20.42 -14.23 23.37
N LEU A 342 21.16 -13.18 23.79
CA LEU A 342 21.02 -12.58 25.12
C LEU A 342 19.64 -11.95 25.40
N ASN A 343 18.79 -11.72 24.39
CA ASN A 343 17.61 -10.85 24.52
C ASN A 343 16.27 -11.39 23.98
N GLY A 344 15.98 -12.70 24.03
CA GLY A 344 14.59 -13.09 24.32
C GLY A 344 13.79 -13.94 23.35
N CYS A 345 14.19 -15.20 23.14
CA CYS A 345 13.25 -16.33 23.14
C CYS A 345 13.99 -17.63 23.44
N THR A 346 13.41 -18.48 24.30
CA THR A 346 14.01 -19.73 24.81
C THR A 346 13.89 -20.91 23.84
N THR A 347 13.94 -20.68 22.52
CA THR A 347 13.91 -21.77 21.55
C THR A 347 15.28 -22.43 21.49
N GLY A 348 15.34 -23.70 21.86
CA GLY A 348 16.57 -24.50 21.97
C GLY A 348 17.27 -24.87 20.65
N THR A 349 16.89 -24.26 19.53
CA THR A 349 17.52 -24.47 18.21
C THR A 349 17.98 -23.12 17.65
N ALA A 350 19.26 -23.04 17.27
CA ALA A 350 19.79 -21.87 16.58
C ALA A 350 19.17 -21.77 15.17
N GLN A 351 18.70 -20.60 14.78
CA GLN A 351 18.37 -20.32 13.38
C GLN A 351 19.69 -20.16 12.62
N ASP A 352 19.84 -20.89 11.52
CA ASP A 352 21.05 -20.86 10.73
C ASP A 352 21.24 -19.46 10.11
N ILE A 353 22.44 -18.93 10.29
CA ILE A 353 22.83 -17.53 10.02
C ILE A 353 23.02 -17.27 8.52
N LEU A 354 23.21 -18.34 7.73
CA LEU A 354 23.54 -18.25 6.31
C LEU A 354 22.56 -18.96 5.38
N SER A 355 21.51 -19.57 5.92
CA SER A 355 20.40 -20.11 5.11
C SER A 355 19.20 -19.18 5.09
N THR A 356 18.41 -19.33 4.05
CA THR A 356 17.09 -18.71 3.92
C THR A 356 16.07 -19.76 3.50
N PRO A 357 14.86 -19.77 4.09
CA PRO A 357 13.79 -20.66 3.64
C PRO A 357 13.47 -20.49 2.15
N ALA A 358 13.77 -19.33 1.56
CA ALA A 358 13.59 -19.07 0.14
C ALA A 358 14.46 -19.97 -0.77
N ILE A 359 15.70 -20.30 -0.36
CA ILE A 359 16.64 -21.09 -1.18
C ILE A 359 16.64 -22.56 -0.74
N ASN A 360 16.83 -22.80 0.56
CA ASN A 360 17.10 -24.12 1.10
C ASN A 360 15.83 -24.86 1.55
N GLY A 361 14.67 -24.20 1.47
CA GLY A 361 13.46 -24.63 2.16
C GLY A 361 13.60 -24.54 3.67
N GLY A 362 12.56 -24.97 4.39
CA GLY A 362 12.59 -25.04 5.86
C GLY A 362 11.53 -24.18 6.53
N LEU A 363 11.62 -24.09 7.86
CA LEU A 363 10.66 -23.34 8.68
C LEU A 363 10.90 -21.83 8.56
N ALA A 364 9.81 -21.08 8.46
CA ALA A 364 9.88 -19.63 8.58
C ALA A 364 10.54 -19.22 9.92
N PRO A 365 11.38 -18.17 9.91
CA PRO A 365 12.04 -17.68 11.11
C PRO A 365 11.05 -17.16 12.15
N THR A 366 11.40 -17.35 13.42
CA THR A 366 10.68 -16.78 14.57
C THR A 366 11.47 -15.61 15.15
N PHE A 367 10.75 -14.60 15.63
CA PHE A 367 11.31 -13.36 16.16
C PHE A 367 10.78 -13.12 17.57
N SER A 368 11.58 -12.39 18.37
CA SER A 368 11.15 -11.83 19.66
C SER A 368 9.79 -11.16 19.49
N ASP A 369 8.90 -11.20 20.48
CA ASP A 369 7.56 -10.60 20.36
C ASP A 369 7.54 -9.09 20.59
N LYS A 370 8.60 -8.55 21.21
CA LYS A 370 8.68 -7.16 21.70
C LYS A 370 9.81 -6.35 21.08
N GLU A 371 10.71 -6.97 20.33
CA GLU A 371 11.80 -6.26 19.66
C GLU A 371 11.36 -5.63 18.34
N GLY A 372 12.03 -4.54 17.99
CA GLY A 372 11.97 -3.94 16.66
C GLY A 372 11.62 -2.47 16.71
N ILE A 373 11.46 -1.87 15.54
CA ILE A 373 10.90 -0.54 15.40
C ILE A 373 9.39 -0.69 15.25
N TYR A 374 8.64 0.01 16.09
CA TYR A 374 7.18 0.07 16.04
C TYR A 374 6.78 1.46 15.58
N ILE A 375 6.00 1.53 14.50
CA ILE A 375 5.43 2.76 13.95
C ILE A 375 3.93 2.68 14.20
N TYR A 376 3.46 3.35 15.24
CA TYR A 376 2.06 3.32 15.63
C TYR A 376 1.21 4.23 14.73
N ASN A 377 0.01 3.75 14.38
CA ASN A 377 -1.00 4.47 13.60
C ASN A 377 -0.45 5.19 12.36
N LEU A 378 0.27 4.45 11.53
CA LEU A 378 0.78 4.95 10.26
C LEU A 378 -0.39 5.18 9.29
N ASN A 379 -0.53 6.42 8.82
CA ASN A 379 -1.38 6.76 7.70
C ASN A 379 -0.50 7.31 6.58
N THR A 380 -0.56 6.70 5.40
CA THR A 380 0.17 7.16 4.21
C THR A 380 -0.84 7.38 3.10
N ASN A 381 -0.96 8.61 2.63
CA ASN A 381 -1.86 9.01 1.56
C ASN A 381 -1.01 9.70 0.49
N LEU A 382 -0.62 8.96 -0.55
CA LEU A 382 0.26 9.43 -1.61
C LEU A 382 -0.55 9.74 -2.86
N VAL A 383 -0.62 11.02 -3.22
CA VAL A 383 -1.12 11.47 -4.51
C VAL A 383 0.03 11.39 -5.52
N LEU A 384 -0.17 10.60 -6.57
CA LEU A 384 0.80 10.35 -7.63
C LEU A 384 0.32 11.03 -8.90
N GLY A 385 1.05 12.05 -9.36
CA GLY A 385 0.81 12.67 -10.66
C GLY A 385 -0.61 13.24 -10.86
N SER A 386 -0.95 13.46 -12.13
CA SER A 386 -2.23 14.02 -12.59
C SER A 386 -2.43 13.64 -14.06
N LEU A 387 -3.66 13.74 -14.58
CA LEU A 387 -3.99 13.36 -15.97
C LEU A 387 -3.28 14.17 -17.07
N TYR A 388 -2.45 15.14 -16.70
CA TYR A 388 -1.64 15.96 -17.60
C TYR A 388 -0.12 15.81 -17.35
N GLN A 389 0.31 14.84 -16.51
CA GLN A 389 1.72 14.55 -16.26
C GLN A 389 2.14 13.20 -16.85
N PRO A 390 3.21 13.18 -17.67
CA PRO A 390 3.75 11.94 -18.19
C PRO A 390 4.68 11.26 -17.19
N LEU A 391 4.71 9.93 -17.29
CA LEU A 391 5.70 9.07 -16.68
C LEU A 391 6.67 8.60 -17.78
N ILE A 392 7.90 9.09 -17.70
CA ILE A 392 8.97 8.79 -18.63
C ILE A 392 9.82 7.64 -18.10
N LEU A 393 9.93 6.59 -18.91
CA LEU A 393 10.91 5.53 -18.75
C LEU A 393 11.97 5.75 -19.83
N GLY A 394 13.17 6.15 -19.41
CA GLY A 394 14.25 6.51 -20.32
C GLY A 394 15.51 5.71 -20.05
N SER A 395 16.38 5.64 -21.06
CA SER A 395 17.76 5.24 -20.88
C SER A 395 18.66 6.09 -21.77
N ASP A 396 19.82 6.48 -21.25
CA ASP A 396 20.90 7.10 -22.04
C ASP A 396 21.89 6.05 -22.61
N GLY A 397 21.52 4.76 -22.53
CA GLY A 397 22.37 3.62 -22.90
C GLY A 397 23.22 3.08 -21.75
N THR A 398 23.42 3.85 -20.67
CA THR A 398 24.20 3.44 -19.48
C THR A 398 23.34 3.45 -18.22
N ASN A 399 22.50 4.46 -18.09
CA ASN A 399 21.61 4.72 -16.97
C ASN A 399 20.17 4.48 -17.39
N PHE A 400 19.38 3.94 -16.49
CA PHE A 400 17.93 3.95 -16.57
C PHE A 400 17.40 5.14 -15.79
N SER A 401 16.39 5.85 -16.31
CA SER A 401 15.71 6.94 -15.62
C SER A 401 14.21 6.73 -15.57
N LEU A 402 13.64 6.91 -14.38
CA LEU A 402 12.22 7.04 -14.13
C LEU A 402 11.92 8.51 -13.82
N GLU A 403 11.05 9.15 -14.60
CA GLU A 403 10.73 10.56 -14.44
C GLU A 403 9.22 10.80 -14.49
N LEU A 404 8.63 11.28 -13.39
CA LEU A 404 7.31 11.91 -13.42
C LEU A 404 7.52 13.37 -13.79
N ALA A 405 7.16 13.75 -15.02
CA ALA A 405 7.52 15.05 -15.56
C ALA A 405 6.80 16.21 -14.86
N ARG A 406 7.33 17.41 -15.08
CA ARG A 406 6.78 18.63 -14.52
C ARG A 406 5.33 18.89 -14.97
N ILE A 407 4.56 19.53 -14.10
CA ILE A 407 3.26 20.11 -14.45
C ILE A 407 3.41 21.22 -15.52
N PRO A 408 2.45 21.35 -16.46
CA PRO A 408 2.48 22.41 -17.46
C PRO A 408 2.42 23.80 -16.80
N ASN A 409 3.21 24.74 -17.32
CA ASN A 409 3.32 26.09 -16.75
C ASN A 409 2.12 26.98 -17.12
N LYS A 410 0.96 26.70 -16.52
CA LYS A 410 -0.31 27.42 -16.75
C LYS A 410 -0.96 27.80 -15.43
N GLU A 411 -1.38 29.06 -15.31
CA GLU A 411 -2.07 29.56 -14.11
C GLU A 411 -3.33 28.74 -13.79
N SER A 412 -4.14 28.42 -14.80
CA SER A 412 -5.36 27.63 -14.63
C SER A 412 -5.10 26.24 -14.04
N ILE A 413 -3.96 25.61 -14.38
CA ILE A 413 -3.53 24.33 -13.81
C ILE A 413 -3.02 24.51 -12.39
N TYR A 414 -2.19 25.52 -12.15
CA TYR A 414 -1.71 25.83 -10.79
C TYR A 414 -2.87 26.08 -9.83
N LYS A 415 -3.94 26.75 -10.27
CA LYS A 415 -5.15 26.92 -9.48
C LYS A 415 -5.89 25.61 -9.20
N GLN A 416 -5.79 24.58 -10.05
CA GLN A 416 -6.32 23.25 -9.71
C GLN A 416 -5.47 22.51 -8.68
N ILE A 417 -4.15 22.73 -8.69
CA ILE A 417 -3.21 21.97 -7.85
C ILE A 417 -3.04 22.60 -6.49
N TYR A 418 -2.76 23.90 -6.42
CA TYR A 418 -2.39 24.61 -5.21
C TYR A 418 -3.60 24.98 -4.35
N THR A 419 -3.34 25.13 -3.06
CA THR A 419 -4.32 25.55 -2.06
C THR A 419 -3.99 26.96 -1.60
N ASP A 420 -4.97 27.86 -1.58
CA ASP A 420 -4.85 29.11 -0.83
C ASP A 420 -5.26 28.89 0.62
N TYR A 421 -4.26 28.76 1.50
CA TYR A 421 -4.48 28.54 2.94
C TYR A 421 -5.07 29.76 3.66
N THR A 422 -5.04 30.96 3.06
CA THR A 422 -5.70 32.14 3.62
C THR A 422 -7.21 32.10 3.41
N GLY A 423 -7.68 31.32 2.43
CA GLY A 423 -9.08 31.23 2.02
C GLY A 423 -9.59 32.47 1.28
N ALA A 424 -8.71 33.38 0.86
CA ALA A 424 -9.08 34.62 0.17
C ALA A 424 -9.45 34.39 -1.30
N ASP A 425 -8.76 33.47 -1.98
CA ASP A 425 -8.99 33.10 -3.36
C ASP A 425 -9.54 31.68 -3.48
N SER A 426 -10.86 31.60 -3.64
CA SER A 426 -11.57 30.33 -3.84
C SER A 426 -11.33 29.67 -5.21
N SER A 427 -10.58 30.30 -6.12
CA SER A 427 -10.20 29.70 -7.41
C SER A 427 -9.15 28.60 -7.24
N TYR A 428 -8.39 28.61 -6.14
CA TYR A 428 -7.49 27.52 -5.76
C TYR A 428 -8.29 26.32 -5.24
N LYS A 429 -8.15 25.19 -5.92
CA LYS A 429 -8.89 23.94 -5.66
C LYS A 429 -8.03 22.84 -5.05
N GLY A 430 -6.75 23.12 -4.80
CA GLY A 430 -5.84 22.19 -4.14
C GLY A 430 -6.37 21.76 -2.78
N SER A 431 -6.07 20.52 -2.44
CA SER A 431 -6.37 19.98 -1.11
C SER A 431 -5.44 18.83 -0.78
N THR A 432 -5.24 18.62 0.52
CA THR A 432 -4.44 17.49 1.02
C THR A 432 -5.30 16.26 1.22
N CYS A 433 -4.85 15.12 0.70
CA CYS A 433 -5.38 13.81 1.04
C CYS A 433 -4.77 13.37 2.37
N ASN A 434 -5.61 13.27 3.40
CA ASN A 434 -5.23 12.77 4.71
C ASN A 434 -6.22 11.73 5.23
N VAL A 435 -6.05 11.31 6.47
CA VAL A 435 -6.91 10.30 7.10
C VAL A 435 -8.37 10.74 7.21
N TYR A 436 -8.63 12.05 7.35
CA TYR A 436 -9.98 12.60 7.53
C TYR A 436 -10.68 12.93 6.21
N ASN A 437 -9.93 13.32 5.17
CA ASN A 437 -10.50 13.71 3.88
C ASN A 437 -9.52 13.48 2.71
N CYS A 438 -10.02 13.04 1.56
CA CYS A 438 -9.24 12.88 0.33
C CYS A 438 -9.96 13.42 -0.92
N GLY A 439 -10.83 14.41 -0.73
CA GLY A 439 -11.63 15.02 -1.80
C GLY A 439 -13.07 14.53 -1.78
N SER A 440 -13.84 14.98 -2.77
CA SER A 440 -15.29 14.78 -2.86
C SER A 440 -15.66 13.58 -3.74
N SER A 441 -16.64 12.78 -3.32
CA SER A 441 -17.24 11.72 -4.14
C SER A 441 -18.61 12.14 -4.69
N SER A 442 -18.98 11.63 -5.86
CA SER A 442 -20.35 11.67 -6.37
C SER A 442 -21.27 10.66 -5.66
N ILE A 443 -20.70 9.71 -4.92
CA ILE A 443 -21.45 8.73 -4.12
C ILE A 443 -21.55 9.26 -2.68
N SER A 444 -22.79 9.47 -2.22
CA SER A 444 -23.07 9.95 -0.87
C SER A 444 -22.48 9.01 0.18
N GLY A 445 -21.93 9.58 1.26
CA GLY A 445 -21.34 8.81 2.35
C GLY A 445 -19.87 8.43 2.14
N TYR A 446 -19.27 8.71 0.97
CA TYR A 446 -17.87 8.37 0.69
C TYR A 446 -16.98 9.59 0.40
N GLN A 447 -15.68 9.42 0.64
CA GLN A 447 -14.65 10.34 0.20
C GLN A 447 -14.32 10.09 -1.28
N GLY A 448 -13.90 11.15 -1.96
CA GLY A 448 -13.32 11.07 -3.30
C GLY A 448 -11.83 10.77 -3.26
N SER A 449 -11.20 11.04 -4.41
CA SER A 449 -9.75 10.89 -4.66
C SER A 449 -9.25 12.03 -5.55
N SER A 450 -9.78 13.24 -5.35
CA SER A 450 -9.47 14.45 -6.12
C SER A 450 -8.45 15.37 -5.44
N ALA A 451 -7.96 14.98 -4.26
CA ALA A 451 -6.90 15.70 -3.58
C ALA A 451 -5.59 15.71 -4.40
N THR A 452 -4.83 16.80 -4.25
CA THR A 452 -3.64 17.09 -5.07
C THR A 452 -2.34 16.97 -4.29
N HIS A 453 -2.43 17.01 -2.95
CA HIS A 453 -1.29 16.88 -2.06
C HIS A 453 -1.42 15.62 -1.22
N SER A 454 -0.26 15.04 -0.91
CA SER A 454 -0.10 13.85 -0.09
C SER A 454 0.03 14.20 1.39
N SER A 455 -0.22 13.23 2.26
CA SER A 455 0.14 13.30 3.66
C SER A 455 0.66 11.96 4.18
N ILE A 456 1.56 12.04 5.16
CA ILE A 456 2.04 10.92 5.96
C ILE A 456 1.92 11.33 7.42
N SER A 457 1.24 10.53 8.23
CA SER A 457 1.12 10.78 9.66
C SER A 457 1.40 9.52 10.46
N ILE A 458 2.03 9.71 11.62
CA ILE A 458 2.47 8.65 12.52
C ILE A 458 2.02 9.01 13.92
N GLY A 459 1.32 8.08 14.57
CA GLY A 459 1.02 8.14 15.99
C GLY A 459 -0.11 9.10 16.35
N THR A 460 0.07 9.83 17.45
CA THR A 460 -0.88 10.82 17.96
C THR A 460 -0.85 12.09 17.12
N VAL A 461 -1.85 12.19 16.25
CA VAL A 461 -2.00 13.29 15.30
C VAL A 461 -3.44 13.76 15.36
N TYR A 462 -3.63 15.08 15.35
CA TYR A 462 -4.94 15.71 15.37
C TYR A 462 -5.07 16.73 14.25
N SER A 463 -6.29 17.17 13.98
CA SER A 463 -6.55 18.28 13.06
C SER A 463 -7.08 19.49 13.82
N PRO A 464 -6.53 20.69 13.60
CA PRO A 464 -7.01 21.91 14.23
C PRO A 464 -8.16 22.59 13.47
N ASP A 465 -8.50 22.12 12.28
CA ASP A 465 -9.28 22.84 11.27
C ASP A 465 -10.27 21.95 10.50
N ALA A 466 -10.90 21.01 11.22
CA ALA A 466 -11.91 20.10 10.69
C ALA A 466 -11.41 19.18 9.55
N GLY A 467 -10.17 18.70 9.67
CA GLY A 467 -9.57 17.69 8.80
C GLY A 467 -8.84 18.25 7.59
N LYS A 468 -8.63 19.58 7.50
CA LYS A 468 -7.94 20.20 6.37
C LYS A 468 -6.42 20.07 6.50
N THR A 469 -5.91 20.18 7.73
CA THR A 469 -4.50 19.98 8.07
C THR A 469 -4.34 19.01 9.23
N LEU A 470 -3.16 18.38 9.30
CA LEU A 470 -2.73 17.51 10.39
C LEU A 470 -1.57 18.13 11.18
N LEU A 471 -1.60 17.97 12.50
CA LEU A 471 -0.52 18.35 13.41
C LEU A 471 -0.17 17.20 14.34
N ALA A 472 1.14 16.99 14.55
CA ALA A 472 1.64 16.07 15.56
C ALA A 472 1.34 16.61 16.97
N ASP A 473 0.78 15.77 17.83
CA ASP A 473 0.58 16.09 19.24
C ASP A 473 1.93 16.15 19.98
N LYS A 474 2.12 17.19 20.80
CA LYS A 474 3.38 17.46 21.51
C LYS A 474 3.27 17.21 23.03
N SER A 475 2.14 16.70 23.49
CA SER A 475 1.92 16.40 24.91
C SER A 475 2.74 15.19 25.35
N ALA A 476 2.95 15.06 26.67
CA ALA A 476 3.65 13.92 27.25
C ALA A 476 2.95 12.56 27.02
N GLY A 477 1.68 12.58 26.60
CA GLY A 477 0.92 11.39 26.24
C GLY A 477 1.11 10.93 24.80
N ALA A 478 1.70 11.74 23.92
CA ALA A 478 1.82 11.42 22.51
C ALA A 478 2.65 10.15 22.27
N VAL A 479 2.20 9.28 21.36
CA VAL A 479 2.92 8.08 20.90
C VAL A 479 3.19 8.19 19.41
N GLY A 480 4.24 7.55 18.91
CA GLY A 480 4.44 7.43 17.46
C GLY A 480 5.44 6.36 17.07
N ILE A 481 6.73 6.69 16.95
CA ILE A 481 7.76 5.70 16.66
C ILE A 481 8.38 5.22 17.96
N SER A 482 8.58 3.91 18.14
CA SER A 482 9.35 3.39 19.27
C SER A 482 10.35 2.30 18.92
N PHE A 483 11.43 2.25 19.69
CA PHE A 483 12.32 1.09 19.73
C PHE A 483 11.84 0.12 20.81
N ASN A 484 11.50 -1.10 20.40
CA ASN A 484 10.72 -2.08 21.14
C ASN A 484 9.28 -1.64 21.39
N GLN A 485 8.44 -2.64 21.70
CA GLN A 485 7.04 -2.43 22.01
C GLN A 485 6.91 -1.54 23.26
N LEU A 486 6.04 -0.52 23.19
CA LEU A 486 5.72 0.32 24.35
C LEU A 486 5.04 -0.50 25.45
N SER A 487 5.43 -0.22 26.70
CA SER A 487 4.86 -0.79 27.91
C SER A 487 4.62 0.30 28.96
N ASN A 488 3.79 -0.01 29.97
CA ASN A 488 3.61 0.89 31.11
C ASN A 488 4.95 1.12 31.82
N ALA A 489 5.20 2.35 32.24
CA ALA A 489 6.41 2.74 32.95
C ALA A 489 6.06 3.30 34.34
N SER A 490 6.80 2.86 35.38
CA SER A 490 6.60 3.23 36.79
C SER A 490 7.70 4.12 37.39
N THR A 491 8.67 4.53 36.57
CA THR A 491 9.72 5.51 36.88
C THR A 491 10.08 6.22 35.57
N SER A 492 10.73 7.39 35.63
CA SER A 492 11.17 8.22 34.50
C SER A 492 12.20 7.57 33.56
N ASN A 493 12.24 6.24 33.50
CA ASN A 493 12.96 5.48 32.48
C ASN A 493 12.55 6.00 31.11
N ALA A 494 13.57 6.38 30.32
CA ALA A 494 13.42 6.86 28.97
C ALA A 494 12.39 6.00 28.24
N GLN A 495 11.24 6.58 27.94
CA GLN A 495 10.32 5.93 27.03
C GLN A 495 11.09 5.78 25.72
N ASN A 496 11.16 4.57 25.17
CA ASN A 496 11.72 4.37 23.83
C ASN A 496 10.80 4.96 22.75
N ASN A 497 9.93 5.90 23.09
CA ASN A 497 8.97 6.59 22.25
C ASN A 497 9.60 7.89 21.74
N LEU A 498 9.78 7.99 20.43
CA LEU A 498 10.33 9.15 19.74
C LEU A 498 9.25 10.20 19.42
N GLY A 499 8.00 9.95 19.78
CA GLY A 499 6.87 10.83 19.53
C GLY A 499 6.23 10.63 18.15
N SER A 500 5.20 11.43 17.89
CA SER A 500 4.44 11.43 16.63
C SER A 500 5.09 12.32 15.57
N ALA A 501 4.74 12.08 14.30
CA ALA A 501 5.26 12.83 13.17
C ALA A 501 4.18 13.05 12.12
N VAL A 502 4.26 14.18 11.42
CA VAL A 502 3.36 14.54 10.32
C VAL A 502 4.16 15.19 9.21
N ILE A 503 3.93 14.74 7.99
CA ILE A 503 4.25 15.42 6.74
C ILE A 503 2.91 15.65 6.06
N ASP A 504 2.47 16.89 5.97
CA ASP A 504 1.17 17.24 5.42
C ASP A 504 1.34 18.25 4.29
N GLY A 505 0.63 18.07 3.18
CA GLY A 505 0.73 18.94 2.02
C GLY A 505 1.93 18.64 1.12
N MET A 506 2.37 17.39 0.99
CA MET A 506 3.46 17.03 0.07
C MET A 506 2.97 16.96 -1.38
N LEU A 507 3.57 17.77 -2.27
CA LEU A 507 3.28 17.76 -3.71
C LEU A 507 4.48 17.29 -4.52
N ILE A 508 4.28 16.30 -5.39
CA ILE A 508 5.29 15.88 -6.37
C ILE A 508 5.04 16.67 -7.67
N GLN A 509 5.73 17.81 -7.83
CA GLN A 509 5.62 18.62 -9.05
C GLN A 509 6.40 18.01 -10.22
N HIS A 510 7.60 17.50 -9.93
CA HIS A 510 8.52 16.86 -10.85
C HIS A 510 9.41 15.93 -10.03
N MET A 511 9.59 14.69 -10.48
CA MET A 511 10.50 13.73 -9.85
C MET A 511 11.26 13.00 -10.93
N LYS A 512 12.59 12.96 -10.83
CA LYS A 512 13.44 12.16 -11.70
C LYS A 512 14.41 11.35 -10.87
N ILE A 513 14.30 10.03 -10.97
CA ILE A 513 15.24 9.07 -10.39
C ILE A 513 16.04 8.52 -11.57
N THR A 514 17.36 8.63 -11.51
CA THR A 514 18.26 8.07 -12.51
C THR A 514 19.21 7.14 -11.81
N THR A 515 19.28 5.88 -12.26
CA THR A 515 20.31 4.97 -11.80
C THR A 515 21.64 5.58 -12.21
N LYS A 516 22.60 5.67 -11.30
CA LYS A 516 23.98 5.81 -11.74
C LYS A 516 24.44 4.40 -12.05
N GLY A 517 24.54 4.09 -13.34
CA GLY A 517 25.18 2.88 -13.82
C GLY A 517 26.52 2.76 -13.10
N LEU A 518 26.73 1.61 -12.47
CA LEU A 518 28.06 1.20 -12.04
C LEU A 518 28.90 0.87 -13.26
#